data_AF-A0A8T6VHS3-F1
#
_entry.id   AF-A0A8T6VHS3-F1
#
_cell.length_a   1.000
_cell.length_b   1.000
_cell.length_c   1.000
_cell.angle_alpha   90.00
_cell.angle_beta   90.00
_cell.angle_gamma   90.00
#
_symmetry.space_group_name_H-M   'P 1'
#
loop_
_entity.id
_entity.type
_entity.pdbx_description
1 polymer ?
#
loop_
_entity_poly.entity_id
_entity_poly.type
_entity_poly.pdbx_seq_one_letter_code
_entity_poly.pdbx_strand_id
1 'polypeptide(L)' 'MQEKDREAANEGKIAPDQILAYNIARDGDTIHEITIRNIQPDRSRELKSTIKWTLEKMYEKTKTAT' A
#
# COMPACT_ATOMS: atom_id res chain seq x y z
N MET A 1 6.30 5.42 2.60
CA MET A 1 5.06 6.19 2.87
C MET A 1 4.61 6.02 4.31
N GLN A 2 4.29 4.81 4.78
CA GLN A 2 3.92 4.57 6.17
C GLN A 2 5.00 4.95 7.20
N GLU A 3 6.28 4.69 6.91
CA GLU A 3 7.38 5.04 7.83
C GLU A 3 7.52 6.55 8.03
N LYS A 4 7.40 7.34 6.96
CA LYS A 4 7.34 8.81 7.03
C LYS A 4 6.16 9.29 7.87
N ASP A 5 5.01 8.62 7.77
CA ASP A 5 3.85 8.94 8.61
C ASP A 5 4.11 8.59 10.08
N ARG A 6 4.82 7.48 10.37
CA ARG A 6 5.24 7.13 11.74
C ARG A 6 6.20 8.16 12.32
N GLU A 7 7.19 8.61 11.54
CA GLU A 7 8.12 9.67 11.94
C GLU A 7 7.36 10.97 12.23
N ALA A 8 6.48 11.39 11.31
CA ALA A 8 5.66 12.59 11.50
C ALA A 8 4.74 12.47 12.72
N ALA A 9 4.19 11.29 13.00
CA ALA A 9 3.38 11.06 14.18
C ALA A 9 4.20 11.11 15.48
N ASN A 10 5.42 10.55 15.48
CA ASN A 10 6.35 10.64 16.61
C ASN A 10 6.76 12.09 16.89
N GLU A 11 6.87 12.92 15.85
CA GLU A 11 7.11 14.36 15.94
C GLU A 11 5.85 15.18 16.26
N GLY A 12 4.68 14.54 16.38
CA GLY A 12 3.40 15.20 16.67
C GLY A 12 2.81 16.00 15.50
N LYS A 13 3.34 15.84 14.29
CA LYS A 13 2.89 16.56 13.07
C LYS A 13 1.60 15.99 12.48
N ILE A 14 1.32 14.72 12.72
CA ILE A 14 0.06 14.06 12.37
C ILE A 14 -0.42 13.22 13.55
N ALA A 15 -1.71 12.96 13.64
CA ALA A 15 -2.23 12.08 14.68
C ALA A 15 -1.89 10.60 14.37
N PRO A 16 -1.66 9.74 15.39
CA PRO A 16 -1.31 8.33 15.17
C PRO A 16 -2.33 7.54 14.34
N ASP A 17 -3.61 7.92 14.41
CA ASP A 17 -4.70 7.34 13.63
C ASP A 17 -4.72 7.82 12.17
N GLN A 18 -3.89 8.80 11.80
CA GLN A 18 -3.69 9.24 10.41
C GLN A 18 -2.53 8.53 9.72
N ILE A 19 -1.79 7.67 10.41
CA ILE A 19 -0.73 6.87 9.81
C ILE A 19 -1.35 5.94 8.77
N LEU A 20 -0.81 5.94 7.55
CA LEU A 20 -1.23 5.01 6.49
C LEU A 20 -1.17 3.57 7.01
N ALA A 21 -2.29 2.85 6.90
CA ALA A 21 -2.38 1.45 7.32
C ALA A 21 -2.88 0.59 6.17
N TYR A 22 -2.40 -0.64 6.08
CA TYR A 22 -2.84 -1.59 5.06
C TYR A 22 -2.94 -3.01 5.62
N ASN A 23 -3.77 -3.82 4.98
CA ASN A 23 -3.90 -5.25 5.21
C ASN A 23 -3.92 -5.97 3.86
N ILE A 24 -3.26 -7.11 3.77
CA ILE A 24 -3.22 -7.94 2.55
C ILE A 24 -3.82 -9.30 2.90
N ALA A 25 -5.02 -9.57 2.42
CA ALA A 25 -5.63 -10.88 2.49
C ALA A 25 -5.10 -11.74 1.34
N ARG A 26 -4.46 -12.85 1.66
CA ARG A 26 -3.88 -13.79 0.70
C ARG A 26 -4.17 -15.23 1.09
N ASP A 27 -4.28 -16.09 0.08
CA ASP A 27 -4.33 -17.54 0.21
C ASP A 27 -3.14 -18.15 -0.54
N GLY A 28 -2.20 -18.72 0.22
CA GLY A 28 -0.88 -19.09 -0.28
C GLY A 28 -0.19 -17.92 -0.99
N ASP A 29 0.11 -18.12 -2.28
CA ASP A 29 0.75 -17.13 -3.16
C ASP A 29 -0.25 -16.20 -3.86
N THR A 30 -1.55 -16.41 -3.68
CA THR A 30 -2.60 -15.61 -4.32
C THR A 30 -3.06 -14.47 -3.41
N ILE A 31 -2.93 -13.23 -3.87
CA ILE A 31 -3.50 -12.06 -3.19
C ILE A 31 -4.98 -11.92 -3.59
N HIS A 32 -5.88 -11.91 -2.60
CA HIS A 32 -7.32 -11.72 -2.81
C HIS A 32 -7.76 -10.28 -2.61
N GLU A 33 -7.27 -9.62 -1.56
CA GLU A 33 -7.66 -8.26 -1.21
C GLU A 33 -6.50 -7.48 -0.62
N ILE A 34 -6.40 -6.20 -0.99
CA ILE A 34 -5.54 -5.22 -0.32
C ILE A 34 -6.44 -4.10 0.21
N THR A 35 -6.63 -4.06 1.52
CA THR A 35 -7.37 -2.99 2.20
C THR A 35 -6.38 -1.91 2.60
N ILE A 36 -6.67 -0.64 2.27
CA ILE A 36 -5.83 0.49 2.65
C ILE A 36 -6.69 1.53 3.37
N ARG A 37 -6.18 2.00 4.51
CA ARG A 37 -6.84 2.95 5.41
C ARG A 37 -5.96 4.19 5.60
N ASN A 38 -6.60 5.29 5.97
CA ASN A 38 -5.93 6.59 6.23
C ASN A 38 -5.20 7.15 5.00
N ILE A 39 -5.81 7.00 3.82
CA ILE A 39 -5.28 7.57 2.58
C ILE A 39 -5.55 9.08 2.58
N GLN A 40 -4.49 9.88 2.57
CA GLN A 40 -4.62 11.32 2.38
C GLN A 40 -5.05 11.62 0.92
N PRO A 41 -5.94 12.61 0.68
CA PRO A 41 -6.51 12.86 -0.65
C PRO A 41 -5.48 13.07 -1.76
N ASP A 42 -4.41 13.79 -1.45
CA ASP A 42 -3.27 14.11 -2.32
C ASP A 42 -2.44 12.88 -2.72
N ARG A 43 -2.39 11.86 -1.85
CA ARG A 43 -1.61 10.64 -2.06
C ARG A 43 -2.40 9.52 -2.75
N SER A 44 -3.72 9.65 -2.84
CA SER A 44 -4.60 8.59 -3.36
C SER A 44 -4.27 8.18 -4.80
N ARG A 45 -3.91 9.15 -5.66
CA ARG A 45 -3.55 8.90 -7.06
C ARG A 45 -2.21 8.19 -7.19
N GLU A 46 -1.20 8.67 -6.47
CA GLU A 46 0.13 8.05 -6.43
C GLU A 46 0.02 6.59 -5.98
N LEU A 47 -0.72 6.36 -4.89
CA LEU A 47 -0.90 5.02 -4.33
C LEU A 47 -1.54 4.07 -5.35
N LYS A 48 -2.61 4.50 -6.02
CA LYS A 48 -3.27 3.70 -7.07
C LYS A 48 -2.32 3.37 -8.22
N SER A 49 -1.53 4.34 -8.69
CA SER A 49 -0.57 4.13 -9.77
C SER A 49 0.53 3.14 -9.38
N THR A 50 1.12 3.29 -8.18
CA THR A 50 2.17 2.41 -7.69
C THR A 50 1.65 0.98 -7.50
N ILE A 51 0.49 0.81 -6.86
CA ILE A 51 -0.13 -0.51 -6.66
C ILE A 51 -0.41 -1.18 -8.01
N LYS A 52 -1.01 -0.45 -8.95
CA LYS A 52 -1.30 -0.98 -10.29
C LYS A 52 -0.03 -1.49 -10.96
N TRP A 53 1.02 -0.67 -11.02
CA TRP A 53 2.27 -1.04 -11.67
C TRP A 53 2.92 -2.26 -10.99
N THR A 54 2.91 -2.32 -9.65
CA THR A 54 3.44 -3.48 -8.91
C THR A 54 2.68 -4.76 -9.26
N LEU A 55 1.35 -4.71 -9.29
CA LEU A 55 0.52 -5.87 -9.66
C LEU A 55 0.75 -6.29 -11.12
N GLU A 56 0.90 -5.34 -12.04
CA GLU A 56 1.28 -5.62 -13.43
C GLU A 56 2.62 -6.37 -13.50
N LYS A 57 3.64 -5.92 -12.75
CA LYS A 57 4.94 -6.61 -12.71
C LYS A 57 4.89 -7.99 -12.06
N MET A 58 4.10 -8.16 -11.01
CA MET A 58 3.88 -9.48 -10.41
C MET A 58 3.22 -10.44 -11.40
N TYR A 59 2.24 -9.94 -12.16
CA TYR A 59 1.55 -10.71 -13.18
C TYR A 59 2.47 -11.09 -14.35
N GLU A 60 3.29 -10.14 -14.85
CA GLU A 60 4.31 -10.41 -15.87
C GLU A 60 5.25 -11.55 -15.44
N LYS A 61 5.72 -11.53 -14.19
CA LYS A 61 6.59 -12.58 -13.63
C LYS A 61 5.91 -13.94 -13.53
N THR A 62 4.62 -13.95 -13.21
CA THR A 62 3.83 -15.20 -13.16
C THR A 62 3.73 -15.82 -14.56
N LYS A 63 3.56 -14.99 -15.60
CA LYS A 63 3.53 -15.45 -17.00
C LYS A 63 4.87 -15.97 -17.52
N THR A 64 5.99 -15.47 -17.00
CA THR A 64 7.34 -15.90 -17.44
C THR A 64 7.85 -17.11 -16.67
N ALA A 65 7.21 -17.46 -15.55
CA ALA A 65 7.53 -18.63 -14.74
C ALA A 65 6.79 -19.91 -15.19
N THR A 66 6.00 -19.82 -16.27
CA THR A 66 5.30 -20.96 -16.92
C THR A 66 6.03 -21.31 -18.21
#